data_AF-A0A0V0IDX9-F1
#
_entry.id   AF-A0A0V0IDX9-F1
#
_cell.length_a   1.000
_cell.length_b   1.000
_cell.length_c   1.000
_cell.angle_alpha   90.00
_cell.angle_beta   90.00
_cell.angle_gamma   90.00
#
_symmetry.space_group_name_H-M   'P 1'
#
loop_
_entity.id
_entity.type
_entity.pdbx_description
1 polymer ?
#
loop_
_entity_poly.entity_id
_entity_poly.type
_entity_poly.pdbx_seq_one_letter_code
_entity_poly.pdbx_strand_id
1 'polypeptide(L)'
;MQNTNRHLVGEGLCSLNVRELKQLENRLERGITRIRSKKHEAILAETENLHKREIQLEQENAFLRSKIAENERLQELSMMPSGEQGGQEYNAFQQYLARNMLQLNMVETALPSYDPLSPDHKRSHLQLQ
;
A
#
# COMPACT_ATOMS: atom_id res chain seq x y z
N MET A 1 -19.04 31.53 21.91
CA MET A 1 -18.23 30.33 21.58
C MET A 1 -17.45 29.77 22.77
N GLN A 2 -16.76 30.59 23.57
CA GLN A 2 -15.94 30.08 24.70
C GLN A 2 -16.72 29.21 25.70
N ASN A 3 -17.87 29.67 26.20
CA ASN A 3 -18.66 28.90 27.17
C ASN A 3 -19.15 27.56 26.62
N THR A 4 -19.49 27.50 25.33
CA THR A 4 -19.93 26.26 24.67
C THR A 4 -18.80 25.23 24.61
N ASN A 5 -17.57 25.63 24.27
CA ASN A 5 -16.43 24.71 24.24
C ASN A 5 -16.06 24.25 25.65
N ARG A 6 -16.13 25.13 26.66
CA ARG A 6 -15.95 24.78 28.07
C ARG A 6 -16.92 23.69 28.51
N HIS A 7 -18.21 23.84 28.21
CA HIS A 7 -19.21 22.84 28.55
C HIS A 7 -18.96 21.51 27.83
N LEU A 8 -18.52 21.53 26.57
CA LEU A 8 -18.18 20.32 25.82
C LEU A 8 -17.01 19.54 26.43
N VAL A 9 -16.07 20.21 27.09
CA VAL A 9 -14.96 19.57 27.80
C VAL A 9 -15.26 19.29 29.28
N GLY A 10 -16.50 19.54 29.72
CA GLY A 10 -16.95 19.25 31.09
C GLY A 10 -16.73 20.36 32.12
N GLU A 11 -16.36 21.57 31.69
CA GLU A 11 -16.20 22.72 32.58
C GLU A 11 -17.50 23.52 32.74
N GLY A 12 -17.67 24.22 33.87
CA GLY A 12 -18.76 25.20 34.06
C GLY A 12 -20.17 24.60 34.17
N LEU A 13 -20.29 23.28 34.32
CA LEU A 13 -21.56 22.55 34.27
C LEU A 13 -22.56 22.96 35.36
N CYS A 14 -22.08 23.44 36.52
CA CYS A 14 -22.95 23.90 37.62
C CYS A 14 -23.85 25.09 37.24
N SER A 15 -23.51 25.80 36.16
CA SER A 15 -24.32 26.91 35.63
C SER A 15 -25.48 26.46 34.73
N LEU A 16 -25.52 25.18 34.36
CA LEU A 16 -26.51 24.61 33.47
C LEU A 16 -27.67 24.00 34.25
N ASN A 17 -28.89 24.20 33.77
CA ASN A 17 -30.05 23.48 34.29
C ASN A 17 -30.14 22.06 33.69
N VAL A 18 -31.04 21.24 34.24
CA VAL A 18 -31.23 19.83 33.83
C VAL A 18 -31.52 19.69 32.33
N ARG A 19 -32.31 20.60 31.76
CA ARG A 19 -32.64 20.58 30.32
C ARG A 19 -31.40 20.84 29.46
N GLU A 20 -30.60 21.81 29.84
CA GLU A 20 -29.36 22.16 29.14
C GLU A 20 -28.30 21.07 29.26
N LEU A 21 -28.17 20.45 30.44
CA LEU A 21 -27.30 19.29 30.64
C LEU A 21 -27.70 18.12 29.74
N LYS A 22 -29.00 17.80 29.66
CA LYS A 22 -29.51 16.75 28.78
C LYS A 22 -29.24 17.08 27.30
N GLN A 23 -29.33 18.34 26.90
CA GLN A 23 -28.99 18.74 25.52
C GLN A 23 -27.49 18.61 25.23
N LEU A 24 -26.63 18.98 26.20
CA LEU A 24 -25.18 18.83 26.11
C LEU A 24 -24.79 17.35 25.98
N GLU A 25 -25.32 16.49 26.84
CA GLU A 25 -25.10 15.04 26.81
C GLU A 25 -25.51 14.45 25.44
N ASN A 26 -26.71 14.75 24.96
CA ASN A 26 -27.17 14.30 23.65
C ASN A 26 -26.28 14.75 22.49
N ARG A 27 -25.70 15.96 22.60
CA ARG A 27 -24.79 16.48 21.59
C ARG A 27 -23.43 15.78 21.64
N LEU A 28 -22.92 15.49 22.83
CA LEU A 28 -21.68 14.72 23.02
C LEU A 28 -21.84 13.29 22.53
N GLU A 29 -22.94 12.62 22.87
CA GLU A 29 -23.24 11.26 22.43
C GLU A 29 -23.22 11.16 20.90
N ARG A 30 -23.98 12.02 20.22
CA ARG A 30 -23.98 12.09 18.74
C ARG A 30 -22.59 12.38 18.16
N GLY A 31 -21.82 13.26 18.80
CA GLY A 31 -20.46 13.59 18.38
C GLY A 31 -19.54 12.38 18.45
N ILE A 32 -19.58 11.65 19.58
CA ILE A 32 -18.80 10.45 19.82
C ILE A 32 -19.19 9.34 18.83
N THR A 33 -20.49 9.10 18.62
CA THR A 33 -20.97 8.12 17.64
C THR A 33 -20.43 8.42 16.24
N ARG A 34 -20.49 9.69 15.81
CA ARG A 34 -19.97 10.12 14.49
C ARG A 34 -18.47 9.93 14.38
N ILE A 35 -17.70 10.32 15.40
CA ILE A 35 -16.23 10.16 15.42
C ILE A 35 -15.87 8.68 15.34
N ARG A 36 -16.52 7.82 16.14
CA ARG A 36 -16.27 6.38 16.14
C ARG A 36 -16.60 5.76 14.78
N SER A 37 -17.74 6.12 14.19
CA SER A 37 -18.17 5.61 12.88
C SER A 37 -17.17 6.00 11.79
N LYS A 38 -16.78 7.27 11.74
CA LYS A 38 -15.79 7.76 10.76
C LYS A 38 -14.42 7.10 10.95
N LYS A 39 -13.97 6.92 12.20
CA LYS A 39 -12.72 6.21 12.51
C LYS A 39 -12.80 4.76 12.06
N HIS A 40 -13.92 4.09 12.29
CA HIS A 40 -14.13 2.71 11.89
C HIS A 40 -14.09 2.56 10.36
N GLU A 41 -14.83 3.39 9.62
CA GLU A 41 -14.81 3.41 8.15
C GLU A 41 -13.40 3.65 7.59
N ALA A 42 -12.66 4.62 8.16
CA ALA A 42 -11.30 4.91 7.73
C ALA A 42 -10.35 3.71 7.95
N ILE A 43 -10.42 3.06 9.11
CA ILE A 43 -9.61 1.87 9.42
C ILE A 43 -9.95 0.71 8.50
N LEU A 44 -11.24 0.48 8.21
CA LEU A 44 -11.66 -0.57 7.28
C LEU A 44 -11.11 -0.32 5.88
N ALA A 45 -11.23 0.91 5.37
CA ALA A 45 -10.70 1.28 4.06
C ALA A 45 -9.16 1.11 3.99
N GLU A 46 -8.44 1.50 5.04
CA GLU A 46 -6.98 1.34 5.12
C GLU A 46 -6.59 -0.14 5.17
N THR A 47 -7.30 -0.96 5.95
CA THR A 47 -7.08 -2.41 6.06
C THR A 47 -7.27 -3.09 4.70
N GLU A 48 -8.34 -2.74 3.98
CA GLU A 48 -8.62 -3.29 2.65
C GLU A 48 -7.54 -2.91 1.63
N ASN A 49 -7.08 -1.65 1.65
CA ASN A 49 -6.01 -1.18 0.78
C ASN A 49 -4.68 -1.88 1.05
N LEU A 50 -4.31 -2.03 2.33
CA LEU A 50 -3.10 -2.75 2.73
C LEU A 50 -3.15 -4.22 2.32
N HIS A 51 -4.30 -4.89 2.50
CA HIS A 51 -4.45 -6.28 2.10
C HIS A 51 -4.36 -6.46 0.57
N LYS A 52 -4.96 -5.56 -0.23
CA LYS A 52 -4.76 -5.58 -1.68
C LYS A 52 -3.30 -5.39 -2.08
N ARG A 53 -2.57 -4.52 -1.38
CA ARG A 53 -1.14 -4.29 -1.66
C ARG A 53 -0.29 -5.49 -1.26
N GLU A 54 -0.59 -6.12 -0.14
CA GLU A 54 0.03 -7.38 0.29
C GLU A 54 -0.09 -8.45 -0.80
N ILE A 55 -1.30 -8.71 -1.30
CA ILE A 55 -1.53 -9.69 -2.37
C ILE A 55 -0.73 -9.35 -3.63
N GLN A 56 -0.70 -8.09 -4.05
CA GLN A 56 0.09 -7.66 -5.22
C GLN A 56 1.58 -7.91 -5.02
N LEU A 57 2.11 -7.58 -3.85
CA LEU A 57 3.51 -7.80 -3.51
C LEU A 57 3.85 -9.29 -3.47
N GLU A 58 2.96 -10.13 -2.92
CA GLU A 58 3.15 -11.59 -2.92
C GLU A 58 3.19 -12.15 -4.35
N GLN A 59 2.31 -11.67 -5.23
CA GLN A 59 2.29 -12.06 -6.65
C GLN A 59 3.56 -11.61 -7.39
N GLU A 60 3.98 -10.37 -7.21
CA GLU A 60 5.23 -9.83 -7.77
C GLU A 60 6.44 -10.63 -7.26
N ASN A 61 6.49 -10.93 -5.95
CA ASN A 61 7.58 -11.69 -5.34
C ASN A 61 7.64 -13.12 -5.86
N ALA A 62 6.50 -13.80 -5.97
CA ALA A 62 6.41 -15.15 -6.53
C ALA A 62 6.86 -15.18 -8.00
N PHE A 63 6.45 -14.19 -8.79
CA PHE A 63 6.88 -14.05 -10.19
C PHE A 63 8.40 -13.87 -10.29
N LEU A 64 8.98 -12.96 -9.50
CA LEU A 64 10.42 -12.72 -9.48
C LEU A 64 11.21 -13.97 -9.06
N ARG A 65 10.76 -14.69 -8.02
CA ARG A 65 11.38 -15.96 -7.60
C ARG A 65 11.35 -17.00 -8.71
N SER A 66 10.23 -17.12 -9.44
CA SER A 66 10.15 -18.02 -10.59
C SER A 66 11.11 -17.61 -11.71
N LYS A 67 11.30 -16.31 -11.94
CA LYS A 67 12.25 -15.80 -12.95
C LYS A 67 13.70 -16.02 -12.56
N ILE A 68 14.04 -15.89 -11.28
CA ILE A 68 15.37 -16.20 -10.76
C ILE A 68 15.66 -17.69 -10.94
N ALA A 69 14.75 -18.57 -10.50
CA ALA A 69 14.93 -20.01 -10.64
C ALA A 69 15.08 -20.46 -12.11
N GLU A 70 14.33 -19.84 -13.03
CA GLU A 70 14.50 -20.09 -14.46
C GLU A 70 15.87 -19.61 -14.97
N ASN A 71 16.32 -18.44 -14.55
CA ASN A 71 17.63 -17.92 -14.93
C ASN A 71 18.77 -18.81 -14.41
N GLU A 72 18.69 -19.27 -13.16
CA GLU A 72 19.65 -20.20 -12.57
C GLU A 72 19.72 -21.51 -13.35
N ARG A 73 18.57 -22.11 -13.71
CA ARG A 73 18.52 -23.31 -14.56
C ARG A 73 19.13 -23.08 -15.93
N LEU A 74 18.89 -21.91 -16.51
CA LEU A 74 19.52 -21.56 -17.78
C LEU A 74 21.04 -21.43 -17.62
N GLN A 75 21.53 -20.78 -16.57
CA GLN A 75 22.97 -20.72 -16.30
C GLN A 75 23.57 -22.11 -16.10
N GLU A 76 22.90 -23.01 -15.37
CA GLU A 76 23.34 -24.41 -15.22
C GLU A 76 23.42 -25.14 -16.57
N LEU A 77 22.42 -25.00 -17.44
CA LEU A 77 22.48 -25.53 -18.82
C LEU A 77 23.63 -24.92 -19.64
N SER A 78 23.96 -23.64 -19.44
CA SER A 78 25.12 -23.00 -20.08
C SER A 78 26.45 -23.61 -19.66
N MET A 79 26.52 -24.21 -18.46
CA MET A 79 27.77 -24.68 -17.87
C MET A 79 27.99 -26.19 -18.08
N MET A 80 27.07 -26.89 -18.76
CA MET A 80 27.27 -28.28 -19.16
C MET A 80 28.31 -28.38 -20.29
N PRO A 81 29.30 -29.30 -20.21
CA PRO A 81 30.31 -29.43 -21.24
C PRO A 81 29.65 -29.92 -22.53
N SER A 82 29.69 -29.07 -23.56
CA SER A 82 29.29 -29.44 -24.90
C SER A 82 30.29 -30.47 -25.44
N GLY A 83 29.83 -31.72 -25.59
CA GLY A 83 30.51 -32.69 -26.44
C GLY A 83 30.68 -32.12 -27.86
N GLU A 84 31.68 -32.62 -28.57
CA GLU A 84 32.38 -32.08 -29.75
C GLU A 84 31.54 -31.60 -30.97
N GLN A 85 30.21 -31.53 -30.88
CA GLN A 85 29.29 -30.98 -31.91
C GLN A 85 28.51 -29.70 -31.48
N GLY A 86 28.60 -29.23 -30.24
CA GLY A 86 27.67 -28.23 -29.67
C GLY A 86 27.95 -26.72 -29.88
N GLY A 87 28.94 -26.34 -30.69
CA GLY A 87 29.41 -24.94 -30.77
C GLY A 87 28.39 -23.89 -31.28
N GLN A 88 27.38 -24.31 -32.04
CA GLN A 88 26.33 -23.41 -32.54
C GLN A 88 25.18 -23.22 -31.56
N GLU A 89 24.76 -24.28 -30.87
CA GLU A 89 23.70 -24.22 -29.84
C GLU A 89 24.15 -23.42 -28.61
N TYR A 90 25.42 -23.52 -28.24
CA TYR A 90 26.01 -22.74 -27.14
C TYR A 90 25.96 -21.22 -27.41
N ASN A 91 26.12 -20.83 -28.68
CA ASN A 91 26.09 -19.43 -29.11
C ASN A 91 24.65 -18.87 -29.10
N ALA A 92 23.66 -19.66 -29.54
CA ALA A 92 22.25 -19.29 -29.47
C ALA A 92 21.77 -19.17 -28.01
N PHE A 93 22.28 -20.05 -27.14
CA PHE A 93 21.99 -20.05 -25.72
C PHE A 93 22.57 -18.81 -25.00
N GLN A 94 23.83 -18.46 -25.27
CA GLN A 94 24.43 -17.22 -24.77
C GLN A 94 23.68 -15.97 -25.26
N GLN A 95 23.23 -15.94 -26.52
CA GLN A 95 22.44 -14.82 -27.04
C GLN A 95 21.07 -14.69 -26.36
N TYR A 96 20.41 -15.82 -26.04
CA TYR A 96 19.16 -15.83 -25.29
C TYR A 96 19.34 -15.31 -23.86
N LEU A 97 20.41 -15.73 -23.16
CA LEU A 97 20.75 -15.20 -21.83
C LEU A 97 21.04 -13.69 -21.86
N ALA A 98 21.84 -13.22 -22.82
CA ALA A 98 22.15 -11.80 -23.00
C ALA A 98 20.90 -10.96 -23.27
N ARG A 99 19.96 -11.48 -24.07
CA ARG A 99 18.68 -10.81 -24.35
C ARG A 99 17.78 -10.72 -23.11
N ASN A 100 17.70 -11.78 -22.30
CA ASN A 100 16.90 -11.76 -21.06
C ASN A 100 17.49 -10.82 -19.99
N MET A 101 18.82 -10.77 -19.87
CA MET A 101 19.52 -9.81 -19.00
C MET A 101 19.18 -8.35 -19.34
N LEU A 102 19.17 -8.01 -20.64
CA LEU A 102 18.81 -6.66 -21.09
C LEU A 102 17.34 -6.32 -20.81
N GLN A 103 16.44 -7.30 -20.88
CA GLN A 103 15.02 -7.08 -20.58
C GLN A 103 14.76 -6.84 -19.09
N LEU A 104 15.50 -7.49 -18.18
CA LEU A 104 15.40 -7.22 -16.74
C LEU A 104 15.74 -5.75 -16.41
N ASN A 105 16.82 -5.21 -16.98
CA ASN A 105 17.23 -3.81 -16.78
C ASN A 105 16.16 -2.81 -17.26
N MET A 106 15.37 -3.17 -18.27
CA MET A 106 14.30 -2.33 -18.81
C MET A 106 13.01 -2.39 -17.97
N VAL A 107 12.76 -3.48 -17.25
CA VAL A 107 11.63 -3.59 -16.30
C VAL A 107 11.96 -2.86 -15.00
N GLU A 108 13.23 -2.89 -14.56
CA GLU A 108 13.70 -2.17 -13.37
C GLU A 108 13.60 -0.65 -13.52
N THR A 109 13.76 -0.13 -14.75
CA THR A 109 13.53 1.29 -15.09
C THR A 109 12.06 1.66 -15.30
N ALA A 110 11.15 0.68 -15.40
CA ALA A 110 9.72 0.89 -15.62
C ALA A 110 8.86 0.76 -14.34
N LEU A 111 9.48 0.44 -13.19
CA LEU A 111 8.78 0.51 -11.90
C LEU A 111 8.41 1.96 -11.61
N PRO A 112 7.13 2.29 -11.37
CA PRO A 112 6.79 3.59 -10.81
C PRO A 112 7.50 3.69 -9.46
N SER A 113 8.48 4.60 -9.38
CA SER A 113 9.13 5.01 -8.14
C SER A 113 8.07 5.15 -7.06
N TYR A 114 8.07 4.24 -6.08
CA TYR A 114 7.25 4.38 -4.90
C TYR A 114 7.75 5.63 -4.14
N ASP A 115 7.06 6.75 -4.36
CA ASP A 115 7.26 7.97 -3.59
C ASP A 115 6.26 7.96 -2.42
N PRO A 116 6.70 7.70 -1.18
CA PRO A 116 5.83 7.76 0.00
C PRO A 116 5.27 9.17 0.27
N LEU A 117 5.70 10.20 -0.47
CA LEU A 117 5.27 11.59 -0.33
C LEU A 117 4.42 12.10 -1.51
N SER A 118 3.97 11.23 -2.43
CA SER A 118 3.20 11.64 -3.61
C SER A 118 1.98 12.51 -3.23
N PRO A 119 1.85 13.74 -3.79
CA PRO A 119 0.84 14.72 -3.40
C PRO A 119 -0.61 14.25 -3.61
N ASP A 120 -0.84 13.24 -4.45
CA ASP A 120 -2.17 12.72 -4.73
C ASP A 120 -2.84 12.08 -3.50
N HIS A 121 -2.05 11.65 -2.50
CA HIS A 121 -2.59 11.12 -1.24
C HIS A 121 -3.13 12.20 -0.28
N LYS A 122 -2.86 13.49 -0.51
CA LYS A 122 -3.41 14.59 0.32
C LYS A 122 -4.77 15.09 -0.17
N ARG A 123 -5.19 14.77 -1.40
CA ARG A 123 -6.40 15.34 -2.01
C ARG A 123 -7.71 14.75 -1.49
N SER A 124 -7.72 13.55 -0.92
CA SER A 124 -8.93 12.98 -0.31
C SER A 124 -9.32 13.67 1.01
N HIS A 125 -8.46 14.53 1.58
CA HIS A 125 -8.70 15.19 2.86
C HIS A 125 -9.33 16.59 2.77
N LEU A 126 -9.62 17.12 1.57
CA LEU A 126 -10.26 18.43 1.36
C LEU A 126 -11.39 18.36 0.32
N GLN A 127 -12.51 17.72 0.66
CA GLN A 127 -13.80 18.05 0.04
C GLN A 127 -14.95 17.58 0.94
N LEU A 128 -15.39 18.47 1.83
CA LEU A 128 -16.74 18.53 2.36
C LEU A 128 -16.93 19.95 2.93
N GLN A 129 -17.34 20.84 2.02
CA GLN A 129 -18.15 22.01 2.37
C GLN A 129 -19.57 21.53 2.68
#